data_AF-A0A6A4WY95-F1
#
_entry.id   AF-A0A6A4WY95-F1
#
_cell.length_a   1.000
_cell.length_b   1.000
_cell.length_c   1.000
_cell.angle_alpha   90.00
_cell.angle_beta   90.00
_cell.angle_gamma   90.00
#
_symmetry.space_group_name_H-M   'P 1'
#
loop_
_entity.id
_entity.type
_entity.pdbx_description
1 polymer ?
#
loop_
_entity_poly.entity_id
_entity_poly.type
_entity_poly.pdbx_seq_one_letter_code
_entity_poly.pdbx_strand_id
1 'polypeptide(L)'
;MSLASRSKVIQAYKNLLHLGKNYPKGYDFFRQRLKSAFMKNKDVTDPAQIEQLLCKAEFVSKELEALYMLRKYRTLKKRYYEDAPPKSST
;
A
#
# COMPACT_ATOMS: atom_id res chain seq x y z
N MET A 1 15.63 -18.40 -10.89
CA MET A 1 15.35 -16.94 -10.83
C MET A 1 16.49 -16.16 -11.46
N SER A 2 16.18 -15.22 -12.36
CA SER A 2 17.19 -14.29 -12.91
C SER A 2 17.56 -13.21 -11.88
N LEU A 3 18.79 -12.69 -11.91
CA LEU A 3 19.23 -11.59 -11.02
C LEU A 3 18.31 -10.36 -11.09
N ALA A 4 17.80 -10.05 -12.28
CA ALA A 4 16.86 -8.95 -12.51
C ALA A 4 15.52 -9.13 -11.77
N SER A 5 14.96 -10.35 -11.78
CA SER A 5 13.70 -10.65 -11.08
C SER A 5 13.82 -10.51 -9.56
N ARG A 6 14.95 -10.95 -8.98
CA ARG A 6 15.23 -10.81 -7.54
C ARG A 6 15.31 -9.34 -7.10
N SER A 7 15.95 -8.49 -7.90
CA SER A 7 16.03 -7.05 -7.62
C SER A 7 14.65 -6.39 -7.55
N LYS A 8 13.78 -6.68 -8.53
CA LYS A 8 12.40 -6.18 -8.58
C LYS A 8 11.60 -6.58 -7.34
N VAL A 9 11.71 -7.83 -6.89
CA VAL A 9 11.03 -8.33 -5.69
C VAL A 9 11.49 -7.59 -4.43
N ILE A 10 12.81 -7.38 -4.28
CA ILE A 10 13.36 -6.64 -3.13
C ILE A 10 12.88 -5.19 -3.13
N GLN A 11 12.84 -4.55 -4.30
CA GLN A 11 12.35 -3.18 -4.44
C GLN A 11 10.87 -3.08 -4.09
N ALA A 12 10.04 -4.00 -4.60
CA ALA A 12 8.61 -4.06 -4.26
C ALA A 12 8.38 -4.21 -2.75
N TYR A 13 9.16 -5.07 -2.07
CA TYR A 13 9.09 -5.24 -0.62
C TYR A 13 9.42 -3.96 0.15
N LYS A 14 10.50 -3.27 -0.23
CA LYS A 14 10.91 -2.00 0.40
C LYS A 14 9.87 -0.89 0.18
N ASN A 15 9.33 -0.79 -1.02
CA ASN A 15 8.30 0.19 -1.37
C ASN A 15 7.02 -0.04 -0.54
N LEU A 16 6.56 -1.29 -0.44
CA LEU A 16 5.39 -1.63 0.36
C LEU A 16 5.60 -1.34 1.85
N LEU A 17 6.79 -1.62 2.40
CA LEU A 17 7.11 -1.23 3.78
C LEU A 17 7.07 0.28 3.99
N HIS A 18 7.55 1.06 3.02
CA HIS A 18 7.51 2.51 3.10
C HIS A 18 6.07 3.04 3.11
N LEU A 19 5.24 2.59 2.16
CA LEU A 19 3.83 2.98 2.04
C LEU A 19 3.00 2.54 3.26
N GLY A 20 3.29 1.36 3.80
CA GLY A 20 2.58 0.77 4.93
C GLY A 20 2.81 1.46 6.29
N LYS A 21 3.71 2.45 6.40
CA LYS A 21 3.97 3.17 7.66
C LYS A 21 2.73 3.85 8.24
N ASN A 22 1.85 4.34 7.37
CA ASN A 22 0.63 5.05 7.75
C ASN A 22 -0.62 4.14 7.73
N TYR A 23 -0.43 2.83 7.78
CA TYR A 23 -1.55 1.89 7.72
C TYR A 23 -2.48 2.08 8.94
N PRO A 24 -3.82 2.08 8.78
CA PRO A 24 -4.75 2.41 9.86
C PRO A 24 -4.65 1.52 11.11
N LYS A 25 -4.24 0.26 10.95
CA LYS A 25 -4.04 -0.70 12.07
C LYS A 25 -2.62 -0.66 12.66
N GLY A 26 -1.79 0.28 12.24
CA GLY A 26 -0.40 0.43 12.67
C GLY A 26 0.61 -0.28 11.75
N TYR A 27 1.85 0.20 11.82
CA TYR A 27 2.95 -0.27 10.97
C TYR A 27 3.34 -1.73 11.26
N ASP A 28 3.41 -2.13 12.53
CA ASP A 28 3.80 -3.50 12.89
C ASP A 28 2.81 -4.55 12.39
N PHE A 29 1.51 -4.25 12.48
CA PHE A 29 0.46 -5.09 11.92
C PHE A 29 0.65 -5.29 10.41
N PHE A 30 0.88 -4.20 9.68
CA PHE A 30 1.12 -4.27 8.24
C PHE A 30 2.41 -5.03 7.91
N ARG A 31 3.51 -4.70 8.58
CA ARG A 31 4.83 -5.31 8.37
C ARG A 31 4.82 -6.82 8.59
N GLN A 32 4.16 -7.30 9.64
CA GLN A 32 4.05 -8.74 9.91
C GLN A 32 3.30 -9.47 8.79
N ARG A 33 2.19 -8.90 8.31
CA ARG A 33 1.40 -9.51 7.22
C ARG A 33 2.15 -9.47 5.89
N LEU A 34 2.83 -8.36 5.59
CA LEU A 34 3.68 -8.23 4.40
C LEU A 34 4.78 -9.30 4.42
N LYS A 35 5.52 -9.41 5.54
CA LYS A 35 6.56 -10.43 5.70
C LYS A 35 5.98 -11.84 5.50
N SER A 36 4.84 -12.15 6.12
CA SER A 36 4.18 -13.45 5.97
C SER A 36 3.82 -13.74 4.50
N ALA A 37 3.28 -12.76 3.77
CA ALA A 37 2.93 -12.93 2.36
C ALA A 37 4.14 -13.21 1.47
N PHE A 38 5.26 -12.51 1.68
CA PHE A 38 6.50 -12.77 0.93
C PHE A 38 7.13 -14.11 1.31
N MET A 39 7.10 -14.49 2.60
CA MET A 39 7.63 -15.78 3.06
C MET A 39 6.85 -16.97 2.53
N LYS A 40 5.52 -16.84 2.37
CA LYS A 40 4.68 -17.89 1.76
C LYS A 40 5.04 -18.17 0.30
N ASN A 41 5.57 -17.18 -0.42
CA ASN A 41 5.93 -17.30 -1.84
C ASN A 41 7.45 -17.43 -2.06
N LYS A 42 8.24 -17.70 -1.01
CA LYS A 42 9.71 -17.72 -1.08
C LYS A 42 10.26 -18.79 -2.03
N ASP A 43 9.54 -19.91 -2.17
CA ASP A 43 9.96 -21.09 -2.93
C ASP A 43 9.43 -21.06 -4.38
N VAL A 44 8.73 -20.00 -4.78
CA VAL A 44 8.23 -19.83 -6.15
C VAL A 44 9.40 -19.54 -7.09
N THR A 45 9.63 -20.42 -8.05
CA THR A 45 10.75 -20.33 -9.00
C THR A 45 10.32 -20.01 -10.44
N ASP A 46 9.03 -20.22 -10.75
CA ASP A 46 8.44 -19.99 -12.06
C ASP A 46 8.37 -18.49 -12.40
N PRO A 47 9.04 -18.03 -13.47
CA PRO A 47 9.06 -16.61 -13.86
C PRO A 47 7.67 -16.02 -14.10
N ALA A 48 6.72 -16.78 -14.68
CA ALA A 48 5.37 -16.27 -14.93
C ALA A 48 4.62 -15.98 -13.62
N GLN A 49 4.72 -16.88 -12.64
CA GLN A 49 4.14 -16.68 -11.31
C GLN A 49 4.78 -15.51 -10.55
N ILE A 50 6.10 -15.33 -10.69
CA ILE A 50 6.81 -14.21 -10.06
C ILE A 50 6.30 -12.87 -10.60
N GLU A 51 6.08 -12.77 -11.91
CA GLU A 51 5.51 -11.56 -12.53
C GLU A 51 4.07 -11.29 -12.06
N GLN A 52 3.24 -12.32 -11.94
CA GLN A 52 1.88 -12.18 -11.39
C GLN A 52 1.89 -11.68 -9.94
N LEU A 53 2.79 -12.21 -9.11
CA LEU A 53 2.95 -11.77 -7.72
C LEU A 53 3.47 -10.34 -7.62
N LEU A 54 4.37 -9.93 -8.53
CA LEU A 54 4.82 -8.54 -8.63
C LEU A 54 3.70 -7.60 -9.05
N CYS A 55 2.87 -7.99 -10.02
CA CYS A 55 1.69 -7.22 -10.43
C CYS A 55 0.72 -7.04 -9.25
N LYS A 56 0.51 -8.10 -8.45
CA LYS A 56 -0.27 -8.03 -7.22
C LYS A 56 0.33 -7.08 -6.19
N ALA A 57 1.66 -7.07 -6.03
CA ALA A 57 2.35 -6.14 -5.14
C ALA A 57 2.18 -4.68 -5.60
N GLU A 58 2.19 -4.42 -6.90
CA GLU A 58 1.93 -3.10 -7.47
C GLU A 58 0.48 -2.64 -7.23
N PHE A 59 -0.49 -3.55 -7.41
CA PHE A 59 -1.89 -3.27 -7.10
C PHE A 59 -2.08 -2.85 -5.64
N VAL A 60 -1.50 -3.59 -4.70
CA VAL A 60 -1.56 -3.25 -3.27
C VAL A 60 -0.89 -1.90 -2.97
N SER A 61 0.18 -1.56 -3.69
CA SER A 61 0.84 -0.25 -3.55
C SER A 61 -0.13 0.88 -3.91
N LYS A 62 -0.87 0.75 -5.02
CA LYS A 62 -1.89 1.73 -5.44
C LYS A 62 -3.05 1.84 -4.44
N GLU A 63 -3.47 0.72 -3.84
CA GLU A 63 -4.49 0.74 -2.78
C GLU A 63 -4.02 1.50 -1.53
N LEU A 64 -2.76 1.34 -1.14
CA LEU A 64 -2.18 2.07 0.00
C LEU A 64 -2.10 3.57 -0.27
N GLU A 65 -1.71 3.96 -1.48
CA GLU A 65 -1.71 5.36 -1.92
C GLU A 65 -3.13 5.95 -1.91
N ALA A 66 -4.11 5.22 -2.44
CA ALA A 66 -5.51 5.64 -2.44
C ALA A 66 -6.04 5.83 -1.01
N LEU A 67 -5.73 4.89 -0.09
CA LEU A 67 -6.06 5.01 1.33
C LEU A 67 -5.42 6.26 1.97
N TYR A 68 -4.16 6.54 1.64
CA TYR A 68 -3.47 7.73 2.12
C TYR A 68 -4.14 9.02 1.61
N MET A 69 -4.47 9.08 0.32
CA MET A 69 -5.15 10.24 -0.27
C MET A 69 -6.54 10.44 0.30
N LEU A 70 -7.30 9.36 0.50
CA LEU A 70 -8.63 9.42 1.13
C LEU A 70 -8.55 9.98 2.55
N ARG A 71 -7.56 9.54 3.34
CA ARG A 71 -7.32 10.07 4.69
C ARG A 71 -7.00 11.56 4.64
N LYS A 72 -6.11 11.99 3.73
CA LYS A 72 -5.76 13.41 3.54
C LYS A 72 -7.00 14.24 3.18
N TYR A 73 -7.82 13.75 2.25
CA TYR A 73 -9.07 14.39 1.85
C TYR A 73 -10.04 14.53 3.04
N ARG A 74 -10.24 13.46 3.82
CA ARG A 74 -11.11 13.51 5.02
C ARG A 74 -10.65 14.57 6.02
N THR A 75 -9.35 14.65 6.28
CA THR A 75 -8.78 15.66 7.19
C THR A 75 -8.99 17.09 6.66
N LEU A 76 -8.76 17.32 5.36
CA LEU A 76 -8.99 18.62 4.74
C LEU A 76 -10.48 18.99 4.76
N LYS A 77 -11.36 18.05 4.38
CA LYS A 77 -12.80 18.26 4.37
C LYS A 77 -13.30 18.71 5.75
N LYS A 78 -12.87 18.01 6.81
CA LYS A 78 -13.20 18.36 8.18
C LYS A 78 -12.78 19.79 8.53
N ARG A 79 -11.52 20.16 8.27
CA ARG A 79 -10.97 21.48 8.62
C ARG A 79 -11.59 22.66 7.88
N TYR A 80 -12.01 22.47 6.63
CA TYR A 80 -12.47 23.59 5.79
C TYR A 80 -13.99 23.66 5.62
N TYR A 81 -14.72 22.57 5.88
CA TYR A 81 -16.16 22.51 5.59
C TYR A 81 -17.05 22.14 6.79
N GLU A 82 -16.52 21.59 7.89
CA GLU A 82 -17.35 21.34 9.10
C GLU A 82 -17.56 22.61 9.93
N ASP A 83 -16.61 23.55 9.90
CA ASP A 83 -16.71 24.85 10.58
C ASP A 83 -17.31 25.97 9.70
N ALA A 84 -17.74 25.65 8.47
CA ALA A 84 -18.37 26.61 7.58
C ALA A 84 -19.81 26.88 8.05
N PRO A 85 -20.25 28.14 8.19
CA PRO A 85 -21.63 28.44 8.56
C PRO A 85 -22.58 27.77 7.56
N PRO A 86 -23.74 27.24 8.02
CA PRO A 86 -24.70 26.60 7.13
C PRO A 86 -25.02 27.58 6.00
N LYS A 87 -24.85 27.12 4.76
CA LYS A 87 -25.24 27.93 3.60
C LYS A 87 -26.72 28.25 3.77
N SER A 88 -27.04 29.52 4.02
CA SER A 88 -28.41 30.01 4.05
C SER A 88 -29.05 29.66 2.72
N SER A 89 -30.02 28.77 2.73
CA SER A 89 -30.90 28.51 1.61
C SER A 89 -31.73 29.77 1.36
N THR A 90 -31.41 30.50 0.30
CA THR A 90 -32.33 31.46 -0.32
C THR A 90 -33.36 30.69 -1.14
#